data_AF-A0A7C4B1F8-F1
#
_entry.id   AF-A0A7C4B1F8-F1
#
_cell.length_a   1.000
_cell.length_b   1.000
_cell.length_c   1.000
_cell.angle_alpha   90.00
_cell.angle_beta   90.00
_cell.angle_gamma   90.00
#
_symmetry.space_group_name_H-M   'P 1'
#
loop_
_entity.id
_entity.type
_entity.pdbx_description
1 polymer ?
#
loop_
_entity_poly.entity_id
_entity_poly.type
_entity_poly.pdbx_seq_one_letter_code
_entity_poly.pdbx_strand_id
1 'polypeptide(L)'
;LNQAYLFNPRNAYQNYSAATNTTKTTKRTYMGTLLPCMGNVTYTTSGEMSPLLKDPKLRTIGIGTRILLCGGEGFVVFEGTQAVNKAETLENGDKYYAGYTLAVIGDMKGMKSEYIRAATFDGYGVSLFVGIGIPIPVIDEDMMADIAVPNERLYTYVYDYGYSERSRKALARVSYAQLRSGEVEIDGKKIRTAPLSSVYKARKIADELKNKILNGEFLMTNPAAPLPPREKLEVLNTERNK
;
A
#
# COMPACT_ATOMS: atom_id res chain seq x y z
N LEU A 1 -19.72 15.54 -19.48
CA LEU A 1 -18.45 16.20 -19.10
C LEU A 1 -17.39 15.84 -20.13
N ASN A 2 -16.80 16.84 -20.79
CA ASN A 2 -15.79 16.60 -21.82
C ASN A 2 -14.49 16.04 -21.22
N GLN A 3 -14.05 16.60 -20.08
CA GLN A 3 -12.90 16.15 -19.32
C GLN A 3 -13.30 15.93 -17.86
N ALA A 4 -12.93 14.77 -17.33
CA ALA A 4 -12.98 14.45 -15.91
C ALA A 4 -11.86 13.44 -15.65
N TYR A 5 -10.86 13.83 -14.86
CA TYR A 5 -9.69 13.00 -14.57
C TYR A 5 -9.44 12.97 -13.07
N LEU A 6 -8.97 11.81 -12.59
CA LEU A 6 -8.54 11.64 -11.21
C LEU A 6 -7.03 11.80 -11.19
N PHE A 7 -6.53 12.82 -10.50
CA PHE A 7 -5.13 12.90 -10.09
C PHE A 7 -5.05 12.57 -8.60
N ASN A 8 -4.26 11.55 -8.23
CA ASN A 8 -4.12 11.18 -6.83
C ASN A 8 -2.63 10.98 -6.46
N PRO A 9 -2.07 11.85 -5.60
CA PRO A 9 -0.62 11.94 -5.36
C PRO A 9 -0.09 10.92 -4.34
N ARG A 10 -0.90 9.96 -3.88
CA ARG A 10 -0.49 8.98 -2.87
C ARG A 10 -1.30 7.70 -3.00
N ASN A 11 -0.72 6.72 -3.67
CA ASN A 11 -1.35 5.44 -3.98
C ASN A 11 -0.39 4.28 -3.87
N ALA A 12 -0.97 3.06 -3.92
CA ALA A 12 -0.24 1.80 -4.06
C ALA A 12 0.97 1.74 -3.12
N TYR A 13 0.77 2.03 -1.84
CA TYR A 13 1.83 1.95 -0.84
C TYR A 13 2.47 0.56 -0.89
N GLN A 14 3.78 0.52 -1.13
CA GLN A 14 4.55 -0.73 -1.18
C GLN A 14 4.39 -1.49 0.12
N ASN A 15 4.61 -0.82 1.23
CA ASN A 15 4.40 -1.38 2.55
C ASN A 15 3.81 -0.30 3.44
N TYR A 16 3.06 -0.72 4.45
CA TYR A 16 2.48 0.21 5.40
C TYR A 16 2.44 -0.41 6.78
N SER A 17 2.71 0.41 7.78
CA SER A 17 2.62 0.06 9.19
C SER A 17 1.23 -0.46 9.56
N ALA A 18 1.18 -1.52 10.36
CA ALA A 18 -0.01 -1.89 11.11
C ALA A 18 -0.13 -1.00 12.36
N ALA A 19 -1.36 -0.77 12.79
CA ALA A 19 -1.67 0.17 13.87
C ALA A 19 -2.42 -0.53 15.01
N THR A 20 -1.99 -0.28 16.24
CA THR A 20 -2.76 -0.59 17.45
C THR A 20 -2.76 0.61 18.39
N ASN A 21 -3.40 0.47 19.55
CA ASN A 21 -3.54 1.55 20.53
C ASN A 21 -3.33 1.01 21.94
N THR A 22 -2.22 1.33 22.59
CA THR A 22 -1.95 0.85 23.95
C THR A 22 -2.65 1.69 25.03
N THR A 23 -3.20 2.87 24.70
CA THR A 23 -3.82 3.75 25.69
C THR A 23 -5.16 3.21 26.18
N LYS A 24 -5.66 3.78 27.28
CA LYS A 24 -6.97 3.43 27.86
C LYS A 24 -8.16 4.06 27.13
N THR A 25 -7.94 4.79 26.04
CA THR A 25 -8.97 5.55 25.33
C THR A 25 -9.04 5.16 23.86
N THR A 26 -10.25 5.05 23.31
CA THR A 26 -10.44 4.72 21.89
C THR A 26 -9.83 5.81 21.01
N LYS A 27 -9.10 5.41 19.96
CA LYS A 27 -8.56 6.34 18.95
C LYS A 27 -9.31 6.20 17.65
N ARG A 28 -9.72 7.34 17.08
CA ARG A 28 -10.34 7.42 15.77
C ARG A 28 -9.28 7.90 14.79
N THR A 29 -8.96 7.08 13.78
CA THR A 29 -7.84 7.32 12.87
C THR A 29 -8.25 7.05 11.42
N TYR A 30 -7.41 7.44 10.45
CA TYR A 30 -7.56 7.02 9.06
C TYR A 30 -7.43 5.50 8.88
N MET A 31 -6.85 4.80 9.85
CA MET A 31 -6.74 3.35 9.88
C MET A 31 -7.98 2.69 10.52
N GLY A 32 -9.07 3.45 10.71
CA GLY A 32 -10.26 3.02 11.43
C GLY A 32 -10.16 3.28 12.94
N THR A 33 -11.06 2.63 13.68
CA THR A 33 -11.14 2.74 15.14
C THR A 33 -10.16 1.77 15.80
N LEU A 34 -9.27 2.30 16.62
CA LEU A 34 -8.33 1.52 17.43
C LEU A 34 -8.84 1.48 18.88
N LEU A 35 -9.15 0.28 19.33
CA LEU A 35 -9.71 0.00 20.64
C LEU A 35 -8.65 0.16 21.74
N PRO A 36 -9.04 0.58 22.96
CA PRO A 36 -8.13 0.70 24.09
C PRO A 36 -7.34 -0.57 24.39
N CYS A 37 -6.17 -0.40 25.02
CA CYS A 37 -5.37 -1.47 25.59
C CYS A 37 -5.05 -2.60 24.59
N MET A 38 -4.74 -2.25 23.35
CA MET A 38 -4.50 -3.18 22.23
C MET A 38 -5.70 -4.11 21.97
N GLY A 39 -6.91 -3.55 21.90
CA GLY A 39 -8.12 -4.34 21.62
C GLY A 39 -8.19 -4.84 20.17
N ASN A 40 -7.50 -4.17 19.24
CA ASN A 40 -7.38 -4.59 17.85
C ASN A 40 -6.08 -4.08 17.20
N VAL A 41 -5.73 -4.70 16.06
CA VAL A 41 -4.72 -4.23 15.11
C VAL A 41 -5.42 -3.99 13.78
N THR A 42 -5.26 -2.81 13.20
CA THR A 42 -5.70 -2.55 11.81
C THR A 42 -4.50 -2.45 10.89
N TYR A 43 -4.68 -2.87 9.64
CA TYR A 43 -3.61 -2.85 8.64
C TYR A 43 -4.16 -2.61 7.25
N THR A 44 -3.30 -2.17 6.33
CA THR A 44 -3.64 -1.95 4.92
C THR A 44 -2.61 -2.65 4.05
N THR A 45 -3.10 -3.38 3.05
CA THR A 45 -2.37 -3.98 1.93
C THR A 45 -3.21 -5.13 1.37
N SER A 46 -3.06 -5.40 0.08
CA SER A 46 -3.52 -6.63 -0.55
C SER A 46 -2.47 -7.76 -0.49
N GLY A 47 -1.34 -7.55 0.20
CA GLY A 47 -0.29 -8.54 0.43
C GLY A 47 0.31 -9.00 -0.89
N GLU A 48 0.25 -10.31 -1.16
CA GLU A 48 0.66 -10.87 -2.45
C GLU A 48 0.03 -10.21 -3.69
N MET A 49 -1.16 -9.63 -3.54
CA MET A 49 -1.84 -8.95 -4.64
C MET A 49 -1.44 -7.46 -4.75
N SER A 50 -0.44 -6.99 -3.99
CA SER A 50 0.03 -5.60 -4.03
C SER A 50 1.15 -5.46 -5.05
N PRO A 51 0.99 -4.68 -6.13
CA PRO A 51 1.98 -4.63 -7.20
C PRO A 51 3.37 -4.18 -6.75
N LEU A 52 3.47 -3.20 -5.86
CA LEU A 52 4.77 -2.72 -5.40
C LEU A 52 5.51 -3.68 -4.46
N LEU A 53 4.81 -4.65 -3.83
CA LEU A 53 5.48 -5.74 -3.12
C LEU A 53 6.03 -6.81 -4.08
N LYS A 54 5.54 -6.83 -5.32
CA LYS A 54 5.90 -7.79 -6.36
C LYS A 54 6.88 -7.25 -7.39
N ASP A 55 7.03 -5.93 -7.45
CA ASP A 55 8.18 -5.24 -8.06
C ASP A 55 8.87 -4.36 -7.00
N PRO A 56 9.50 -4.98 -5.98
CA PRO A 56 9.97 -4.24 -4.81
C PRO A 56 11.13 -3.29 -5.11
N LYS A 57 11.85 -3.54 -6.21
CA LYS A 57 13.00 -2.76 -6.69
C LYS A 57 12.62 -1.74 -7.77
N LEU A 58 11.32 -1.59 -8.09
CA LEU A 58 10.79 -0.68 -9.11
C LEU A 58 11.45 -0.85 -10.49
N ARG A 59 11.62 -2.11 -10.92
CA ARG A 59 12.32 -2.48 -12.17
C ARG A 59 11.43 -2.32 -13.40
N THR A 60 10.12 -2.49 -13.23
CA THR A 60 9.10 -2.44 -14.29
C THR A 60 8.11 -1.30 -14.09
N ILE A 61 7.93 -0.85 -12.84
CA ILE A 61 7.03 0.24 -12.49
C ILE A 61 7.83 1.54 -12.41
N GLY A 62 7.52 2.47 -13.31
CA GLY A 62 8.16 3.77 -13.41
C GLY A 62 7.21 4.87 -13.90
N ILE A 63 7.75 6.04 -14.23
CA ILE A 63 6.98 7.14 -14.82
C ILE A 63 6.47 6.69 -16.19
N GLY A 64 5.18 6.87 -16.46
CA GLY A 64 4.54 6.48 -17.72
C GLY A 64 4.08 5.02 -17.78
N THR A 65 4.30 4.21 -16.73
CA THR A 65 3.71 2.87 -16.65
C THR A 65 2.18 2.97 -16.71
N ARG A 66 1.56 2.31 -17.69
CA ARG A 66 0.10 2.23 -17.84
C ARG A 66 -0.46 1.30 -16.76
N ILE A 67 -1.55 1.72 -16.13
CA ILE A 67 -2.18 1.03 -15.02
C ILE A 67 -3.70 0.94 -15.23
N LEU A 68 -4.32 -0.05 -14.59
CA LEU A 68 -5.77 -0.11 -14.41
C LEU A 68 -6.12 0.69 -13.13
N LEU A 69 -6.54 1.94 -13.31
CA LEU A 69 -6.92 2.83 -12.21
C LEU A 69 -8.43 2.85 -12.07
N CYS A 70 -8.93 2.28 -10.97
CA CYS A 70 -10.35 2.18 -10.66
C CYS A 70 -11.19 1.50 -11.76
N GLY A 71 -10.59 0.55 -12.50
CA GLY A 71 -11.23 -0.13 -13.66
C GLY A 71 -11.12 0.64 -14.98
N GLY A 72 -10.70 1.91 -14.93
CA GLY A 72 -10.36 2.71 -16.10
C GLY A 72 -8.86 2.69 -16.39
N GLU A 73 -8.46 3.41 -17.42
CA GLU A 73 -7.04 3.57 -17.76
C GLU A 73 -6.41 4.73 -17.00
N GLY A 74 -5.19 4.51 -16.54
CA GLY A 74 -4.38 5.54 -15.94
C GLY A 74 -2.89 5.30 -16.15
N PHE A 75 -2.11 6.19 -15.57
CA PHE A 75 -0.65 6.18 -15.64
C PHE A 75 -0.04 6.53 -14.31
N VAL A 76 1.11 5.93 -14.01
CA VAL A 76 2.02 6.43 -12.99
C VAL A 76 2.66 7.70 -13.53
N VAL A 77 2.51 8.82 -12.82
CA VAL A 77 3.03 10.12 -13.26
C VAL A 77 4.32 10.51 -12.54
N PHE A 78 4.47 10.06 -11.29
CA PHE A 78 5.65 10.32 -10.48
C PHE A 78 5.65 9.47 -9.20
N GLU A 79 6.63 9.68 -8.34
CA GLU A 79 6.55 9.20 -6.96
C GLU A 79 5.35 9.83 -6.25
N GLY A 80 4.74 9.07 -5.36
CA GLY A 80 3.74 9.60 -4.45
C GLY A 80 4.38 10.35 -3.29
N THR A 81 3.58 11.13 -2.60
CA THR A 81 4.03 11.74 -1.35
C THR A 81 4.34 10.65 -0.31
N GLN A 82 5.34 10.92 0.54
CA GLN A 82 5.89 9.97 1.52
C GLN A 82 6.55 8.71 0.93
N ALA A 83 6.93 8.72 -0.36
CA ALA A 83 7.68 7.63 -0.95
C ALA A 83 9.03 7.43 -0.23
N VAL A 84 9.29 6.19 0.18
CA VAL A 84 10.58 5.76 0.74
C VAL A 84 10.95 4.39 0.16
N ASN A 85 12.07 4.29 -0.55
CA ASN A 85 12.54 3.04 -1.19
C ASN A 85 13.54 2.26 -0.31
N LYS A 86 13.64 2.58 0.98
CA LYS A 86 14.52 1.88 1.90
C LYS A 86 14.09 0.43 2.09
N ALA A 87 15.05 -0.48 2.00
CA ALA A 87 14.89 -1.90 2.32
C ALA A 87 15.83 -2.30 3.47
N GLU A 88 15.40 -3.26 4.26
CA GLU A 88 16.14 -3.85 5.38
C GLU A 88 16.19 -5.38 5.19
N THR A 89 17.35 -5.99 5.46
CA THR A 89 17.45 -7.45 5.56
C THR A 89 17.11 -7.86 6.98
N LEU A 90 16.13 -8.73 7.13
CA LEU A 90 15.71 -9.29 8.41
C LEU A 90 16.65 -10.43 8.81
N GLU A 91 16.63 -10.77 10.10
CA GLU A 91 17.46 -11.85 10.68
C GLU A 91 17.27 -13.21 9.99
N ASN A 92 16.07 -13.46 9.45
CA ASN A 92 15.74 -14.69 8.72
C ASN A 92 16.13 -14.64 7.22
N GLY A 93 16.81 -13.58 6.77
CA GLY A 93 17.23 -13.37 5.38
C GLY A 93 16.20 -12.70 4.48
N ASP A 94 14.95 -12.56 4.93
CA ASP A 94 13.89 -11.88 4.15
C ASP A 94 14.10 -10.37 4.07
N LYS A 95 13.44 -9.72 3.13
CA LYS A 95 13.49 -8.26 2.95
C LYS A 95 12.24 -7.59 3.49
N TYR A 96 12.44 -6.57 4.30
CA TYR A 96 11.41 -5.60 4.65
C TYR A 96 11.60 -4.34 3.81
N TYR A 97 10.51 -3.81 3.25
CA TYR A 97 10.49 -2.56 2.49
C TYR A 97 9.72 -1.50 3.26
N ALA A 98 10.22 -0.27 3.32
CA ALA A 98 9.64 0.79 4.15
C ALA A 98 8.27 1.28 3.63
N GLY A 99 8.14 1.51 2.31
CA GLY A 99 6.87 1.93 1.72
C GLY A 99 6.99 3.00 0.64
N TYR A 100 7.44 2.64 -0.57
CA TYR A 100 7.33 3.52 -1.73
C TYR A 100 5.86 3.77 -2.09
N THR A 101 5.56 4.91 -2.72
CA THR A 101 4.20 5.28 -3.14
C THR A 101 4.18 5.83 -4.55
N LEU A 102 3.03 5.78 -5.20
CA LEU A 102 2.84 6.28 -6.56
C LEU A 102 1.92 7.50 -6.58
N ALA A 103 2.27 8.48 -7.40
CA ALA A 103 1.33 9.47 -7.90
C ALA A 103 0.77 8.96 -9.23
N VAL A 104 -0.56 9.02 -9.38
CA VAL A 104 -1.25 8.48 -10.56
C VAL A 104 -2.25 9.47 -11.12
N ILE A 105 -2.50 9.36 -12.43
CA ILE A 105 -3.57 10.06 -13.13
C ILE A 105 -4.38 9.10 -13.99
N GLY A 106 -5.68 9.33 -14.19
CA GLY A 106 -6.48 8.56 -15.15
C GLY A 106 -7.80 9.23 -15.53
N ASP A 107 -8.36 8.82 -16.67
CA ASP A 107 -9.66 9.30 -17.15
C ASP A 107 -10.79 8.64 -16.33
N MET A 108 -11.63 9.46 -15.72
CA MET A 108 -12.73 8.98 -14.89
C MET A 108 -13.86 8.33 -15.68
N LYS A 109 -13.97 8.57 -17.00
CA LYS A 109 -15.02 7.98 -17.84
C LYS A 109 -14.98 6.45 -17.87
N GLY A 110 -13.78 5.87 -17.78
CA GLY A 110 -13.59 4.41 -17.74
C GLY A 110 -13.68 3.81 -16.34
N MET A 111 -13.78 4.64 -15.29
CA MET A 111 -13.73 4.16 -13.91
C MET A 111 -15.06 3.58 -13.46
N LYS A 112 -14.99 2.54 -12.62
CA LYS A 112 -16.14 1.86 -12.04
C LYS A 112 -16.27 2.23 -10.55
N SER A 113 -17.47 2.59 -10.13
CA SER A 113 -17.81 2.89 -8.72
C SER A 113 -17.61 1.72 -7.76
N GLU A 114 -17.31 0.54 -8.29
CA GLU A 114 -16.97 -0.64 -7.51
C GLU A 114 -15.50 -0.69 -7.06
N TYR A 115 -14.64 0.11 -7.70
CA TYR A 115 -13.20 0.24 -7.43
C TYR A 115 -12.80 1.66 -6.99
N ILE A 116 -13.70 2.63 -7.06
CA ILE A 116 -13.54 3.95 -6.43
C ILE A 116 -14.71 4.21 -5.49
N ARG A 117 -14.43 4.38 -4.19
CA ARG A 117 -15.45 4.56 -3.17
C ARG A 117 -15.06 5.58 -2.13
N ALA A 118 -15.96 6.53 -1.85
CA ALA A 118 -15.85 7.36 -0.67
C ALA A 118 -16.00 6.49 0.59
N ALA A 119 -15.24 6.84 1.62
CA ALA A 119 -15.33 6.24 2.95
C ALA A 119 -15.45 7.36 3.99
N THR A 120 -16.15 7.08 5.08
CA THR A 120 -16.23 7.98 6.22
C THR A 120 -15.83 7.20 7.46
N PHE A 121 -14.76 7.64 8.12
CA PHE A 121 -14.31 7.09 9.38
C PHE A 121 -14.88 7.93 10.52
N ASP A 122 -15.73 7.31 11.33
CA ASP A 122 -16.34 7.96 12.50
C ASP A 122 -15.28 8.61 13.41
N GLY A 123 -15.46 9.90 13.71
CA GLY A 123 -14.54 10.70 14.51
C GLY A 123 -13.18 11.00 13.88
N TYR A 124 -12.94 10.67 12.60
CA TYR A 124 -11.72 11.02 11.87
C TYR A 124 -12.01 11.89 10.63
N GLY A 125 -12.90 11.43 9.75
CA GLY A 125 -13.27 12.18 8.54
C GLY A 125 -13.43 11.33 7.30
N VAL A 126 -13.42 12.01 6.15
CA VAL A 126 -13.60 11.38 4.83
C VAL A 126 -12.30 10.79 4.30
N SER A 127 -12.44 9.73 3.51
CA SER A 127 -11.35 9.07 2.80
C SER A 127 -11.84 8.51 1.46
N LEU A 128 -10.92 7.98 0.67
CA LEU A 128 -11.19 7.42 -0.65
C LEU A 128 -10.50 6.07 -0.79
N PHE A 129 -11.28 5.04 -1.09
CA PHE A 129 -10.76 3.75 -1.53
C PHE A 129 -10.54 3.79 -3.05
N VAL A 130 -9.34 3.44 -3.47
CA VAL A 130 -8.88 3.45 -4.86
C VAL A 130 -8.35 2.06 -5.20
N GLY A 131 -8.94 1.42 -6.20
CA GLY A 131 -8.48 0.15 -6.75
C GLY A 131 -7.44 0.38 -7.84
N ILE A 132 -6.29 -0.29 -7.75
CA ILE A 132 -5.21 -0.16 -8.73
C ILE A 132 -4.73 -1.56 -9.12
N GLY A 133 -4.66 -1.80 -10.43
CA GLY A 133 -3.98 -2.95 -11.02
C GLY A 133 -2.79 -2.48 -11.85
N ILE A 134 -1.63 -3.09 -11.66
CA ILE A 134 -0.43 -2.83 -12.45
C ILE A 134 0.07 -4.17 -12.96
N PRO A 135 0.23 -4.36 -14.28
CA PRO A 135 0.80 -5.59 -14.80
C PRO A 135 2.31 -5.60 -14.55
N ILE A 136 2.83 -6.76 -14.12
CA ILE A 136 4.25 -6.95 -13.87
C ILE A 136 4.77 -7.96 -14.90
N PRO A 137 5.50 -7.52 -15.94
CA PRO A 137 6.07 -8.41 -16.94
C PRO A 137 7.26 -9.16 -16.31
N VAL A 138 7.26 -10.49 -16.38
CA VAL A 138 8.41 -11.30 -15.88
C VAL A 138 9.55 -11.19 -16.89
N ILE A 139 10.55 -10.36 -16.58
CA ILE A 139 11.69 -10.11 -17.48
C ILE A 139 12.92 -11.00 -17.18
N ASP A 140 12.99 -11.60 -15.98
CA ASP A 140 14.03 -12.54 -15.57
C ASP A 140 13.64 -13.34 -14.32
N GLU A 141 14.53 -14.26 -13.91
CA GLU A 141 14.38 -15.15 -12.76
C GLU A 141 14.32 -14.38 -11.43
N ASP A 142 15.09 -13.30 -11.28
CA ASP A 142 15.06 -12.45 -10.08
C ASP A 142 13.68 -11.82 -9.88
N MET A 143 13.03 -11.41 -10.96
CA MET A 143 11.66 -10.90 -10.90
C MET A 143 10.66 -11.97 -10.56
N MET A 144 10.81 -13.17 -11.12
CA MET A 144 9.97 -14.30 -10.74
C MET A 144 10.11 -14.63 -9.25
N ALA A 145 11.33 -14.55 -8.70
CA ALA A 145 11.58 -14.74 -7.28
C ALA A 145 10.90 -13.66 -6.41
N ASP A 146 11.00 -12.38 -6.80
CA ASP A 146 10.31 -11.28 -6.12
C ASP A 146 8.76 -11.43 -6.19
N ILE A 147 8.23 -11.88 -7.34
CA ILE A 147 6.80 -12.14 -7.53
C ILE A 147 6.32 -13.32 -6.67
N ALA A 148 7.15 -14.35 -6.50
CA ALA A 148 6.79 -15.58 -5.79
C ALA A 148 6.76 -15.43 -4.26
N VAL A 149 7.26 -14.32 -3.68
CA VAL A 149 7.33 -14.15 -2.21
C VAL A 149 5.95 -14.21 -1.57
N PRO A 150 5.64 -15.19 -0.70
CA PRO A 150 4.30 -15.36 -0.17
C PRO A 150 4.04 -14.46 1.06
N ASN A 151 2.79 -14.34 1.50
CA ASN A 151 2.39 -13.49 2.63
C ASN A 151 3.12 -13.84 3.95
N GLU A 152 3.60 -15.07 4.12
CA GLU A 152 4.38 -15.54 5.27
C GLU A 152 5.76 -14.87 5.35
N ARG A 153 6.29 -14.44 4.20
CA ARG A 153 7.60 -13.81 4.04
C ARG A 153 7.51 -12.32 3.70
N LEU A 154 6.30 -11.76 3.70
CA LEU A 154 6.07 -10.32 3.58
C LEU A 154 5.71 -9.75 4.94
N TYR A 155 6.50 -8.80 5.43
CA TYR A 155 6.41 -8.30 6.80
C TYR A 155 5.99 -6.84 6.89
N THR A 156 5.37 -6.48 8.00
CA THR A 156 5.17 -5.10 8.44
C THR A 156 5.40 -4.98 9.94
N TYR A 157 5.56 -3.75 10.42
CA TYR A 157 5.69 -3.44 11.84
C TYR A 157 4.35 -2.94 12.40
N VAL A 158 4.03 -3.39 13.61
CA VAL A 158 2.91 -2.88 14.40
C VAL A 158 3.40 -1.72 15.24
N TYR A 159 2.80 -0.54 15.07
CA TYR A 159 3.12 0.65 15.87
C TYR A 159 1.94 1.08 16.73
N ASP A 160 2.24 1.79 17.81
CA ASP A 160 1.24 2.36 18.70
C ASP A 160 0.77 3.75 18.23
N TYR A 161 -0.45 3.81 17.74
CA TYR A 161 -1.12 5.04 17.30
C TYR A 161 -1.86 5.73 18.45
N GLY A 162 -1.82 5.17 19.66
CA GLY A 162 -2.37 5.75 20.88
C GLY A 162 -1.75 7.11 21.24
N TYR A 163 -0.46 7.25 20.95
CA TYR A 163 0.31 8.46 21.19
C TYR A 163 0.62 9.20 19.89
N SER A 164 0.55 10.53 19.92
CA SER A 164 0.85 11.41 18.79
C SER A 164 2.36 11.70 18.71
N GLU A 165 3.18 10.65 18.77
CA GLU A 165 4.63 10.76 18.65
C GLU A 165 5.07 10.53 17.20
N ARG A 166 6.06 11.32 16.76
CA ARG A 166 6.59 11.23 15.40
C ARG A 166 7.42 9.97 15.18
N SER A 167 8.25 9.63 16.18
CA SER A 167 9.11 8.45 16.17
C SER A 167 8.54 7.44 17.14
N ARG A 168 7.77 6.48 16.62
CA ARG A 168 7.21 5.39 17.42
C ARG A 168 8.18 4.22 17.38
N LYS A 169 8.43 3.58 18.52
CA LYS A 169 9.07 2.26 18.55
C LYS A 169 8.08 1.23 18.01
N ALA A 170 8.55 0.30 17.18
CA ALA A 170 7.73 -0.82 16.76
C ALA A 170 7.44 -1.72 17.98
N LEU A 171 6.18 -2.11 18.15
CA LEU A 171 5.76 -3.05 19.18
C LEU A 171 6.11 -4.49 18.78
N ALA A 172 5.88 -4.84 17.51
CA ALA A 172 6.18 -6.14 16.96
C ALA A 172 6.41 -6.07 15.45
N ARG A 173 7.11 -7.08 14.91
CA ARG A 173 7.15 -7.39 13.47
C ARG A 173 6.23 -8.57 13.22
N VAL A 174 5.34 -8.45 12.23
CA VAL A 174 4.38 -9.50 11.87
C VAL A 174 4.38 -9.73 10.37
N SER A 175 4.14 -10.96 9.94
CA SER A 175 3.90 -11.28 8.52
C SER A 175 2.47 -10.91 8.11
N TYR A 176 2.25 -10.69 6.82
CA TYR A 176 0.89 -10.51 6.31
C TYR A 176 0.07 -11.79 6.41
N ALA A 177 0.68 -12.98 6.44
CA ALA A 177 -0.02 -14.22 6.73
C ALA A 177 -0.64 -14.22 8.14
N GLN A 178 0.14 -13.81 9.15
CA GLN A 178 -0.37 -13.66 10.52
C GLN A 178 -1.49 -12.62 10.59
N LEU A 179 -1.30 -11.44 9.98
CA LEU A 179 -2.35 -10.42 9.95
C LEU A 179 -3.64 -10.90 9.25
N ARG A 180 -3.52 -11.78 8.26
CA ARG A 180 -4.64 -12.37 7.53
C ARG A 180 -5.33 -13.51 8.27
N SER A 181 -4.66 -14.14 9.22
CA SER A 181 -5.26 -15.18 10.07
C SER A 181 -6.43 -14.67 10.92
N GLY A 182 -6.50 -13.35 11.16
CA GLY A 182 -7.51 -12.70 11.98
C GLY A 182 -7.05 -12.40 13.42
N GLU A 183 -5.86 -12.86 13.80
CA GLU A 183 -5.23 -12.56 15.09
C GLU A 183 -3.70 -12.50 15.01
N VAL A 184 -3.09 -11.74 15.91
CA VAL A 184 -1.64 -11.72 16.14
C VAL A 184 -1.37 -11.76 17.63
N GLU A 185 -0.20 -12.26 18.02
CA GLU A 185 0.27 -12.23 19.40
C GLU A 185 1.33 -11.15 19.57
N ILE A 186 1.12 -10.23 20.52
CA ILE A 186 2.05 -9.15 20.86
C ILE A 186 2.15 -9.13 22.38
N ASP A 187 3.36 -9.21 22.93
CA ASP A 187 3.63 -9.25 24.38
C ASP A 187 2.80 -10.30 25.14
N GLY A 188 2.65 -11.50 24.56
CA GLY A 188 1.85 -12.61 25.13
C GLY A 188 0.34 -12.41 25.05
N LYS A 189 -0.15 -11.34 24.41
CA LYS A 189 -1.57 -11.04 24.23
C LYS A 189 -2.01 -11.32 22.80
N LYS A 190 -3.09 -12.11 22.66
CA LYS A 190 -3.80 -12.31 21.39
C LYS A 190 -4.68 -11.10 21.06
N ILE A 191 -4.48 -10.52 19.89
CA ILE A 191 -5.15 -9.30 19.43
C ILE A 191 -5.78 -9.56 18.06
N ARG A 192 -7.06 -9.23 17.92
CA ARG A 192 -7.78 -9.36 16.64
C ARG A 192 -7.24 -8.40 15.59
N THR A 193 -7.10 -8.88 14.36
CA THR A 193 -6.65 -8.06 13.22
C THR A 193 -7.81 -7.72 12.30
N ALA A 194 -7.78 -6.53 11.69
CA ALA A 194 -8.78 -6.10 10.73
C ALA A 194 -8.12 -5.42 9.51
N PRO A 195 -8.30 -5.97 8.29
CA PRO A 195 -7.79 -5.34 7.08
C PRO A 195 -8.67 -4.16 6.65
N LEU A 196 -8.04 -3.10 6.13
CA LEU A 196 -8.70 -1.99 5.45
C LEU A 196 -8.82 -2.23 3.94
N SER A 197 -7.97 -3.11 3.40
CA SER A 197 -7.97 -3.48 1.97
C SER A 197 -8.76 -4.76 1.74
N SER A 198 -9.55 -4.80 0.66
CA SER A 198 -10.29 -5.99 0.27
C SER A 198 -9.49 -6.87 -0.71
N VAL A 199 -9.10 -8.07 -0.28
CA VAL A 199 -8.45 -9.05 -1.18
C VAL A 199 -9.39 -9.52 -2.28
N TYR A 200 -10.68 -9.64 -1.97
CA TYR A 200 -11.69 -9.97 -2.96
C TYR A 200 -11.70 -8.96 -4.12
N LYS A 201 -11.65 -7.65 -3.79
CA LYS A 201 -11.54 -6.60 -4.80
C LYS A 201 -10.20 -6.61 -5.52
N ALA A 202 -9.10 -6.87 -4.82
CA ALA A 202 -7.78 -7.01 -5.45
C ALA A 202 -7.74 -8.13 -6.49
N ARG A 203 -8.36 -9.29 -6.21
CA ARG A 203 -8.49 -10.40 -7.18
C ARG A 203 -9.33 -10.01 -8.39
N LYS A 204 -10.49 -9.37 -8.17
CA LYS A 204 -11.31 -8.86 -9.28
C LYS A 204 -10.56 -7.90 -10.20
N ILE A 205 -9.80 -6.97 -9.62
CA ILE A 205 -8.97 -6.02 -10.39
C ILE A 205 -7.91 -6.76 -11.19
N ALA A 206 -7.25 -7.75 -10.59
CA ALA A 206 -6.24 -8.57 -11.27
C ALA A 206 -6.84 -9.39 -12.42
N ASP A 207 -8.00 -10.01 -12.21
CA ASP A 207 -8.71 -10.78 -13.24
C ASP A 207 -9.18 -9.88 -14.40
N GLU A 208 -9.70 -8.70 -14.08
CA GLU A 208 -10.10 -7.71 -15.09
C GLU A 208 -8.90 -7.23 -15.92
N LEU A 209 -7.79 -6.87 -15.27
CA LEU A 209 -6.56 -6.48 -15.94
C LEU A 209 -6.03 -7.61 -16.82
N LYS A 210 -5.99 -8.85 -16.31
CA LYS A 210 -5.58 -10.04 -17.05
C LYS A 210 -6.42 -10.20 -18.33
N ASN A 211 -7.74 -10.14 -18.22
CA ASN A 211 -8.64 -10.32 -19.37
C ASN A 211 -8.44 -9.21 -20.41
N LYS A 212 -8.28 -7.96 -19.98
CA LYS A 212 -8.01 -6.84 -20.88
C LYS A 212 -6.70 -7.00 -21.64
N ILE A 213 -5.67 -7.53 -20.99
CA ILE A 213 -4.39 -7.83 -21.63
C ILE A 213 -4.55 -8.95 -22.67
N LEU A 214 -5.18 -10.06 -22.29
CA LEU A 214 -5.39 -11.21 -23.18
C LEU A 214 -6.24 -10.86 -24.41
N ASN A 215 -7.20 -9.93 -24.27
CA ASN A 215 -8.05 -9.46 -25.35
C ASN A 215 -7.41 -8.33 -26.19
N GLY A 216 -6.20 -7.86 -25.85
CA GLY A 216 -5.54 -6.76 -26.55
C GLY A 216 -6.13 -5.37 -26.27
N GLU A 217 -7.06 -5.24 -25.32
CA GLU A 217 -7.64 -3.96 -24.89
C GLU A 217 -6.65 -3.15 -24.02
N PHE A 218 -5.74 -3.84 -23.35
CA PHE A 218 -4.72 -3.24 -22.50
C PHE A 218 -3.34 -3.72 -22.93
N LEU A 219 -2.50 -2.76 -23.33
CA LEU A 219 -1.11 -3.00 -23.71
C LEU A 219 -0.21 -2.60 -22.55
N MET A 220 0.69 -3.51 -22.17
CA MET A 220 1.75 -3.21 -21.23
C MET A 220 2.72 -2.19 -21.85
N THR A 221 3.19 -1.24 -21.06
CA THR A 221 4.14 -0.23 -21.49
C THR A 221 5.41 -0.33 -20.66
N ASN A 222 6.55 -0.10 -21.30
CA ASN A 222 7.77 0.19 -20.56
C ASN A 222 7.63 1.56 -19.88
N PRO A 223 8.20 1.75 -18.69
CA PRO A 223 8.28 3.06 -18.09
C PRO A 223 9.10 3.99 -18.99
N ALA A 224 8.65 5.23 -19.15
CA ALA A 224 9.37 6.27 -19.87
C ALA A 224 10.62 6.74 -19.10
N ALA A 225 10.57 6.65 -17.76
CA ALA A 225 11.70 6.92 -16.87
C ALA A 225 11.57 6.14 -15.56
N PRO A 226 12.68 5.82 -14.89
CA PRO A 226 12.63 5.24 -13.54
C PRO A 226 12.03 6.25 -12.55
N LEU A 227 11.47 5.72 -11.46
CA LEU A 227 11.04 6.54 -10.33
C LEU A 227 12.26 7.00 -9.51
N PRO A 228 12.24 8.23 -8.96
CA PRO A 228 13.37 8.76 -8.19
C PRO A 228 13.62 7.97 -6.89
N PRO A 229 14.88 7.74 -6.49
CA PRO A 229 15.18 7.10 -5.21
C PRO A 229 14.91 8.05 -4.03
N ARG A 230 14.33 7.52 -2.95
CA ARG A 230 14.01 8.25 -1.71
C ARG A 230 14.42 7.46 -0.47
N GLU A 231 15.64 7.66 -0.01
CA GLU A 231 16.20 6.87 1.09
C GLU A 231 15.50 7.09 2.43
N LYS A 232 14.98 8.31 2.66
CA LYS A 232 14.32 8.71 3.90
C LYS A 232 13.24 9.76 3.63
N LEU A 233 12.31 9.88 4.56
CA LEU A 233 11.43 11.05 4.60
C LEU A 233 12.23 12.27 5.00
N GLU A 234 12.33 13.24 4.09
CA GLU A 234 12.83 14.55 4.43
C GLU A 234 11.72 15.36 5.08
N VAL A 235 12.09 16.05 6.15
CA VAL A 235 11.16 16.78 7.00
C VAL A 235 11.52 18.25 6.89
N LEU A 236 10.49 19.09 6.76
CA LEU A 236 10.71 20.53 6.77
C LEU A 236 11.40 20.91 8.09
N ASN A 237 12.62 21.43 7.99
CA ASN A 237 13.32 21.96 9.16
C ASN A 237 12.69 23.31 9.51
N THR A 238 11.95 23.35 10.62
CA THR A 238 11.28 24.55 11.10
C THR A 238 12.18 25.42 11.97
N GLU A 239 13.38 24.95 12.32
CA GLU A 239 14.39 25.78 12.96
C GLU A 239 15.00 26.71 11.90
N ARG A 240 14.40 27.89 11.74
CA ARG A 240 15.10 29.03 11.15
C ARG A 240 16.27 29.35 12.07
N ASN A 241 17.48 29.36 11.53
CA ASN A 241 18.63 30.02 12.16
C ASN A 241 18.16 31.39 12.67
N LYS A 242 18.12 31.55 13.99
CA LYS A 242 18.03 32.86 14.64
C LYS A 242 19.38 33.55 14.54
#